data_AF-A0A925YUQ9-F1
#
_entry.id   AF-A0A925YUQ9-F1
#
_cell.length_a   1.000
_cell.length_b   1.000
_cell.length_c   1.000
_cell.angle_alpha   90.00
_cell.angle_beta   90.00
_cell.angle_gamma   90.00
#
_symmetry.space_group_name_H-M   'P 1'
#
loop_
_entity.id
_entity.type
_entity.pdbx_description
1 polymer ?
#
loop_
_entity_poly.entity_id
_entity_poly.type
_entity_poly.pdbx_seq_one_letter_code
_entity_poly.pdbx_strand_id
1 'polypeptide(L)'
;MPELAEVEFFRRRWDAGLNAPVTRVLLHPKASVFKSTDTALLTRHLTGATLLSSAASAKQMLFRFSGDAWLGIHLGMTGELTVQPADHAPRKSDHLVLVQ
;
A
#
# COMPACT_ATOMS: atom_id res chain seq x y z
N MET A 1 2.56 17.47 -4.95
CA MET A 1 3.22 16.61 -3.94
C MET A 1 2.39 16.75 -2.69
N PRO A 2 1.92 15.65 -2.09
CA PRO A 2 1.13 15.71 -0.86
C PRO A 2 1.92 16.37 0.27
N GLU A 3 1.34 17.38 0.90
CA GLU A 3 1.80 17.97 2.15
C GLU A 3 1.30 17.17 3.37
N LEU A 4 1.74 17.52 4.58
CA LEU A 4 1.48 16.75 5.81
C LEU A 4 0.01 16.32 5.99
N ALA A 5 -0.94 17.23 5.77
CA ALA A 5 -2.36 16.94 5.90
C ALA A 5 -2.85 15.95 4.82
N GLU A 6 -2.34 16.05 3.60
CA GLU A 6 -2.67 15.14 2.50
C GLU A 6 -2.07 13.75 2.75
N VAL A 7 -0.87 13.66 3.31
CA VAL A 7 -0.23 12.38 3.68
C VAL A 7 -1.07 11.66 4.73
N GLU A 8 -1.50 12.35 5.79
CA GLU A 8 -2.40 11.75 6.79
C GLU A 8 -3.75 11.37 6.18
N PHE A 9 -4.31 12.21 5.30
CA PHE A 9 -5.53 11.89 4.56
C PHE A 9 -5.39 10.61 3.71
N PHE A 10 -4.31 10.45 2.95
CA PHE A 10 -4.07 9.25 2.16
C PHE A 10 -3.82 8.01 3.03
N ARG A 11 -3.10 8.16 4.16
CA ARG A 11 -2.90 7.09 5.14
C ARG A 11 -4.25 6.55 5.62
N ARG A 12 -5.16 7.44 6.00
CA ARG A 12 -6.51 7.10 6.50
C ARG A 12 -7.34 6.30 5.50
N ARG A 13 -7.13 6.49 4.19
CA ARG A 13 -7.93 5.78 3.17
C ARG A 13 -7.79 4.27 3.29
N TRP A 14 -6.59 3.76 3.60
CA TRP A 14 -6.36 2.33 3.80
C TRP A 14 -6.79 1.80 5.18
N ASP A 15 -7.36 2.63 6.06
CA ASP A 15 -7.95 2.14 7.32
C ASP A 15 -9.11 1.18 7.08
N ALA A 16 -9.75 1.24 5.91
CA ALA A 16 -10.77 0.27 5.49
C ALA A 16 -10.26 -1.18 5.47
N GLY A 17 -8.93 -1.37 5.35
CA GLY A 17 -8.30 -2.68 5.37
C GLY A 17 -7.83 -3.15 6.74
N LEU A 18 -8.00 -2.35 7.81
CA LEU A 18 -7.54 -2.73 9.13
C LEU A 18 -8.21 -4.02 9.60
N ASN A 19 -7.41 -4.90 10.20
CA ASN A 19 -7.81 -6.20 10.73
C ASN A 19 -8.29 -7.22 9.68
N ALA A 20 -8.16 -6.92 8.39
CA ALA A 20 -8.44 -7.87 7.31
C ALA A 20 -7.13 -8.44 6.70
N PRO A 21 -7.06 -9.75 6.44
CA PRO A 21 -5.90 -10.36 5.82
C PRO A 21 -5.81 -9.99 4.34
N VAL A 22 -4.61 -9.79 3.82
CA VAL A 22 -4.39 -9.62 2.38
C VAL A 22 -4.45 -11.00 1.73
N THR A 23 -5.48 -11.28 0.94
CA THR A 23 -5.65 -12.55 0.22
C THR A 23 -4.77 -12.64 -1.01
N ARG A 24 -4.53 -11.51 -1.70
CA ARG A 24 -3.69 -11.43 -2.90
C ARG A 24 -2.97 -10.10 -3.00
N VAL A 25 -1.75 -10.12 -3.53
CA VAL A 25 -0.99 -8.93 -3.91
C VAL A 25 -0.90 -8.88 -5.43
N LEU A 26 -1.40 -7.79 -6.02
CA LEU A 26 -1.27 -7.52 -7.46
C LEU A 26 -0.30 -6.35 -7.63
N LEU A 27 0.68 -6.51 -8.51
CA LEU A 27 1.72 -5.51 -8.69
C LEU A 27 2.20 -5.46 -10.13
N HIS A 28 2.76 -4.30 -10.50
CA HIS A 28 3.50 -4.11 -11.75
C HIS A 28 5.01 -4.17 -11.44
N PRO A 29 5.68 -5.34 -11.50
CA PRO A 29 7.01 -5.51 -10.90
C PRO A 29 8.09 -4.63 -11.54
N LYS A 30 7.89 -4.27 -12.82
CA LYS A 30 8.82 -3.45 -13.60
C LYS A 30 8.53 -1.95 -13.50
N ALA A 31 7.51 -1.53 -12.75
CA ALA A 31 7.19 -0.13 -12.57
C ALA A 31 8.31 0.59 -11.81
N SER A 32 8.59 1.84 -12.19
CA SER A 32 9.70 2.62 -11.62
C SER A 32 9.60 2.83 -10.12
N VAL A 33 8.39 2.78 -9.55
CA VAL A 33 8.12 2.89 -8.11
C VAL A 33 8.77 1.77 -7.28
N PHE A 34 9.13 0.65 -7.90
CA PHE A 34 9.77 -0.49 -7.23
C PHE A 34 11.28 -0.62 -7.52
N LYS A 35 11.93 0.37 -8.15
CA LYS A 35 13.36 0.28 -8.52
C LYS A 35 14.29 -0.05 -7.35
N SER A 36 13.92 0.33 -6.14
CA SER A 36 14.69 0.09 -4.91
C SER A 36 14.03 -0.95 -3.99
N THR A 37 13.11 -1.78 -4.50
CA THR A 37 12.31 -2.70 -3.69
C THR A 37 12.18 -4.06 -4.37
N ASP A 38 12.43 -5.14 -3.62
CA ASP A 38 12.17 -6.48 -4.10
C ASP A 38 10.68 -6.81 -4.03
N THR A 39 10.04 -6.81 -5.20
CA THR A 39 8.61 -7.10 -5.34
C THR A 39 8.23 -8.55 -5.02
N ALA A 40 9.19 -9.50 -5.09
CA ALA A 40 8.95 -10.87 -4.66
C ALA A 40 8.83 -10.95 -3.14
N LEU A 41 9.66 -10.19 -2.40
CA LEU A 41 9.53 -10.07 -0.95
C LEU A 41 8.20 -9.42 -0.55
N LEU A 42 7.77 -8.37 -1.25
CA LEU A 42 6.45 -7.76 -1.00
C LEU A 42 5.32 -8.80 -1.13
N THR A 43 5.31 -9.56 -2.22
CA THR A 43 4.28 -10.59 -2.44
C THR A 43 4.33 -11.66 -1.33
N ARG A 44 5.53 -12.16 -1.02
CA ARG A 44 5.74 -13.20 -0.02
C ARG A 44 5.30 -12.79 1.38
N HIS A 45 5.65 -11.58 1.82
CA HIS A 45 5.42 -11.14 3.18
C HIS A 45 4.05 -10.52 3.41
N LEU A 46 3.44 -9.93 2.38
CA LEU A 46 2.12 -9.32 2.51
C LEU A 46 0.98 -10.31 2.26
N THR A 47 1.16 -11.32 1.40
CA THR A 47 0.11 -12.34 1.19
C THR A 47 -0.14 -13.13 2.46
N GLY A 48 -1.39 -13.15 2.92
CA GLY A 48 -1.84 -13.74 4.19
C GLY A 48 -1.63 -12.85 5.41
N ALA A 49 -0.92 -11.72 5.29
CA ALA A 49 -0.68 -10.83 6.42
C ALA A 49 -1.87 -9.88 6.64
N THR A 50 -2.18 -9.60 7.90
CA THR A 50 -3.26 -8.70 8.31
C THR A 50 -2.71 -7.30 8.52
N LEU A 51 -3.36 -6.27 7.97
CA LEU A 51 -3.03 -4.87 8.25
C LEU A 51 -3.43 -4.53 9.69
N LEU A 52 -2.47 -4.20 10.55
CA LEU A 52 -2.67 -3.99 11.98
C LEU A 52 -2.78 -2.52 12.36
N SER A 53 -1.96 -1.67 11.73
CA SER A 53 -1.94 -0.24 12.00
C SER A 53 -1.25 0.50 10.86
N SER A 54 -1.36 1.82 10.87
CA SER A 54 -0.53 2.68 10.03
C SER A 54 -0.22 4.00 10.71
N ALA A 55 0.86 4.63 10.26
CA ALA A 55 1.34 5.91 10.73
C ALA A 55 1.80 6.76 9.55
N ALA A 56 1.79 8.07 9.71
CA ALA A 56 2.36 9.02 8.76
C ALA A 56 3.41 9.87 9.46
N SER A 57 4.49 10.20 8.76
CA SER A 57 5.50 11.16 9.21
C SER A 57 6.10 11.87 8.01
N ALA A 58 6.13 13.20 8.05
CA ALA A 58 6.53 14.03 6.92
C ALA A 58 5.79 13.61 5.63
N LYS A 59 6.52 13.07 4.66
CA LYS A 59 6.02 12.68 3.34
C LYS A 59 5.88 11.17 3.17
N GLN A 60 5.99 10.43 4.27
CA GLN A 60 6.01 8.99 4.31
C GLN A 60 4.79 8.46 5.05
N MET A 61 4.25 7.37 4.55
CA MET A 61 3.29 6.54 5.25
C MET A 61 3.92 5.19 5.54
N LEU A 62 3.58 4.61 6.68
CA LEU A 62 4.08 3.33 7.14
C LEU A 62 2.90 2.47 7.57
N PHE A 63 2.77 1.30 6.94
CA PHE A 63 1.71 0.34 7.22
C PHE A 63 2.32 -0.90 7.87
N ARG A 64 1.81 -1.26 9.04
CA ARG A 64 2.26 -2.42 9.81
C ARG A 64 1.35 -3.60 9.54
N PHE A 65 1.94 -4.72 9.15
CA PHE A 65 1.24 -5.98 8.95
C PHE A 65 1.66 -7.00 10.03
N SER A 66 0.85 -8.03 10.22
CA SER A 66 1.23 -9.20 11.03
C SER A 66 2.47 -9.88 10.46
N GLY A 67 3.20 -10.64 11.31
CA GLY A 67 4.44 -11.31 10.88
C GLY A 67 5.64 -10.36 10.76
N ASP A 68 5.59 -9.23 11.47
CA ASP A 68 6.63 -8.19 11.49
C ASP A 68 6.97 -7.61 10.10
N ALA A 69 5.96 -7.57 9.22
CA ALA A 69 6.07 -6.98 7.91
C ALA A 69 5.66 -5.50 7.95
N TRP A 70 6.44 -4.66 7.27
CA TRP A 70 6.22 -3.22 7.21
C TRP A 70 6.27 -2.75 5.75
N LEU A 71 5.29 -1.94 5.35
CA LEU A 71 5.20 -1.36 4.02
C LEU A 71 5.29 0.17 4.13
N GLY A 72 6.39 0.74 3.62
CA GLY A 72 6.55 2.18 3.47
C GLY A 72 6.01 2.65 2.12
N ILE A 73 5.26 3.76 2.10
CA ILE A 73 4.76 4.38 0.87
C ILE A 73 5.10 5.87 0.86
N HIS A 74 5.69 6.31 -0.26
CA HIS A 74 5.91 7.72 -0.59
C HIS A 74 5.24 8.04 -1.93
N LEU A 75 4.25 8.94 -1.92
CA LEU A 75 3.42 9.21 -3.10
C LEU A 75 4.09 10.05 -4.18
N GLY A 76 5.19 10.72 -3.87
CA GLY A 76 5.83 11.63 -4.82
C GLY A 76 4.89 12.78 -5.22
N MET A 77 4.83 13.11 -6.50
CA MET A 77 4.06 14.27 -6.97
C MET A 77 2.60 13.94 -7.27
N THR A 78 2.33 12.77 -7.85
CA THR A 78 1.04 12.39 -8.46
C THR A 78 0.52 11.04 -7.97
N GLY A 79 1.20 10.38 -7.05
CA GLY A 79 0.75 9.11 -6.49
C GLY A 79 -0.51 9.29 -5.66
N GLU A 80 -1.33 8.24 -5.61
CA GLU A 80 -2.59 8.22 -4.88
C GLU A 80 -2.77 6.89 -4.17
N LEU A 81 -3.36 6.90 -2.96
CA LEU A 81 -3.95 5.70 -2.34
C LEU A 81 -5.47 5.76 -2.48
N THR A 82 -6.09 4.66 -2.89
CA THR A 82 -7.54 4.54 -2.96
C THR A 82 -8.01 3.22 -2.36
N VAL A 83 -9.29 3.15 -2.03
CA VAL A 83 -10.02 1.92 -1.74
C VAL A 83 -11.03 1.73 -2.87
N GLN A 84 -11.09 0.52 -3.41
CA GLN A 84 -11.96 0.18 -4.52
C GLN A 84 -12.91 -0.96 -4.12
N PRO A 85 -14.05 -1.11 -4.80
CA PRO A 85 -14.91 -2.29 -4.65
C PRO A 85 -14.17 -3.60 -4.94
N ALA A 86 -14.70 -4.71 -4.40
CA ALA A 86 -14.05 -6.03 -4.52
C ALA A 86 -13.94 -6.55 -5.97
N ASP A 87 -14.76 -6.06 -6.90
CA ASP A 87 -14.77 -6.40 -8.32
C ASP A 87 -13.91 -5.46 -9.18
N HIS A 88 -13.18 -4.52 -8.57
CA HIS A 88 -12.30 -3.62 -9.29
C HIS A 88 -11.18 -4.36 -10.02
N ALA A 89 -11.12 -4.17 -11.34
CA ALA A 89 -10.01 -4.62 -12.15
C ALA A 89 -8.86 -3.59 -12.09
N PRO A 90 -7.64 -4.00 -11.67
CA PRO A 90 -6.49 -3.09 -11.62
C PRO A 90 -6.23 -2.39 -12.96
N ARG A 91 -6.07 -1.08 -12.89
CA ARG A 91 -5.74 -0.23 -14.04
C ARG A 91 -4.24 -0.16 -14.25
N LYS A 92 -3.80 0.38 -15.39
CA LYS A 92 -2.37 0.59 -15.71
C LYS A 92 -1.60 1.38 -14.63
N SER A 93 -2.27 2.31 -13.96
CA SER A 93 -1.72 3.14 -12.89
C SER A 93 -1.70 2.47 -11.51
N ASP A 94 -2.35 1.31 -11.36
CA ASP A 94 -2.51 0.62 -10.09
C ASP A 94 -1.28 -0.28 -9.87
N HIS A 95 -0.17 0.34 -9.46
CA HIS A 95 1.12 -0.36 -9.38
C HIS A 95 1.22 -1.35 -8.22
N LEU A 96 0.43 -1.15 -7.15
CA LEU A 96 0.28 -2.04 -6.01
C LEU A 96 -1.21 -2.08 -5.63
N VAL A 97 -1.79 -3.28 -5.59
CA VAL A 97 -3.14 -3.52 -5.09
C VAL A 97 -3.07 -4.65 -4.06
N LEU A 98 -3.64 -4.40 -2.88
CA LEU A 98 -3.83 -5.40 -1.84
C LEU A 98 -5.30 -5.82 -1.87
N VAL A 99 -5.56 -7.09 -2.16
CA VAL A 99 -6.90 -7.67 -2.12
C VAL A 99 -7.12 -8.26 -0.73
N GLN A 100 -8.27 -8.01 -0.13
CA GLN A 100 -8.62 -8.45 1.23
C GLN A 100 -9.94 -9.23 1.22
#